data_AF-C0ECE6-F1
#
_entry.id   AF-C0ECE6-F1
#
_cell.length_a   1.000
_cell.length_b   1.000
_cell.length_c   1.000
_cell.angle_alpha   90.00
_cell.angle_beta   90.00
_cell.angle_gamma   90.00
#
_symmetry.space_group_name_H-M   'P 1'
#
loop_
_entity.id
_entity.type
_entity.pdbx_description
1 polymer ?
#
loop_
_entity_poly.entity_id
_entity_poly.type
_entity_poly.pdbx_seq_one_letter_code
_entity_poly.pdbx_strand_id
1 'polypeptide(L)' 'MSGVTQSTLNNIVSGRNHSTTISTIKKLCDGLEISIIEFFQSELFEDLEQEVR' A
#
# COMPACT_ATOMS: atom_id res chain seq x y z
N MET A 1 -8.09 -0.35 14.56
CA MET A 1 -8.23 0.63 13.46
C MET A 1 -6.85 0.92 12.91
N SER A 2 -6.63 0.75 11.60
CA SER A 2 -5.32 0.76 10.92
C SER A 2 -4.56 2.10 10.92
N GLY A 3 -4.87 3.07 11.80
CA GLY A 3 -4.21 4.40 11.81
C GLY A 3 -4.39 5.25 10.52
N VAL A 4 -5.24 4.80 9.60
CA VAL A 4 -5.58 5.44 8.31
C VAL A 4 -7.07 5.75 8.30
N THR A 5 -7.47 6.90 7.77
CA THR A 5 -8.90 7.28 7.67
C THR A 5 -9.61 6.45 6.59
N GLN A 6 -10.92 6.24 6.76
CA GLN A 6 -11.73 5.57 5.73
C GLN A 6 -11.69 6.28 4.38
N SER A 7 -11.63 7.61 4.36
CA SER A 7 -11.47 8.39 3.13
C SER A 7 -10.16 8.10 2.41
N THR A 8 -9.06 7.92 3.15
CA THR A 8 -7.76 7.56 2.57
C THR A 8 -7.81 6.17 1.95
N LEU A 9 -8.37 5.20 2.67
CA LEU A 9 -8.61 3.84 2.15
C LEU A 9 -9.46 3.87 0.87
N ASN A 10 -10.58 4.60 0.88
CA ASN A 10 -11.47 4.70 -0.29
C ASN A 10 -10.76 5.34 -1.49
N ASN A 11 -9.90 6.34 -1.26
CA ASN A 11 -9.13 6.98 -2.34
C ASN A 11 -8.07 6.05 -2.95
N ILE A 12 -7.45 5.18 -2.14
CA ILE A 12 -6.49 4.17 -2.60
C ILE A 12 -7.21 3.10 -3.43
N VAL A 13 -8.26 2.49 -2.86
CA VAL A 13 -9.00 1.39 -3.53
C VAL A 13 -9.73 1.87 -4.79
N SER A 14 -10.18 3.12 -4.84
CA SER A 14 -10.82 3.68 -6.04
C SER A 14 -9.84 4.17 -7.11
N GLY A 15 -8.53 4.03 -6.91
CA GLY A 15 -7.50 4.47 -7.87
C GLY A 15 -7.41 5.99 -8.06
N ARG A 16 -8.14 6.79 -7.26
CA ARG A 16 -8.09 8.26 -7.30
C ARG A 16 -6.83 8.84 -6.66
N ASN A 17 -6.09 8.04 -5.90
CA ASN A 17 -4.84 8.45 -5.27
C ASN A 17 -3.63 7.80 -5.93
N HIS A 18 -2.87 8.59 -6.68
CA HIS A 18 -1.56 8.20 -7.23
C HIS A 18 -0.38 8.48 -6.28
N SER A 19 -0.64 9.01 -5.08
CA SER A 19 0.37 9.45 -4.10
C SER A 19 0.33 8.63 -2.79
N THR A 20 0.16 7.31 -2.90
CA THR A 20 0.23 6.43 -1.74
C THR A 20 1.68 6.38 -1.22
N THR A 21 1.89 6.80 0.03
CA THR A 21 3.22 6.75 0.65
C THR A 21 3.50 5.40 1.30
N ILE A 22 4.77 5.05 1.45
CA ILE A 22 5.21 3.88 2.22
C ILE A 22 4.67 3.91 3.66
N SER A 23 4.59 5.09 4.29
CA SER A 23 4.00 5.23 5.63
C SER A 23 2.52 4.88 5.68
N THR A 24 1.78 5.11 4.59
CA THR A 24 0.38 4.71 4.48
C THR A 24 0.26 3.20 4.33
N ILE A 25 1.10 2.59 3.50
CA ILE A 25 1.18 1.13 3.35
C ILE A 25 1.52 0.47 4.69
N LYS A 26 2.52 0.99 5.41
CA LYS A 26 2.90 0.44 6.74
C LYS A 26 1.74 0.39 7.71
N LYS A 27 0.97 1.49 7.78
CA LYS A 27 -0.20 1.57 8.66
C LYS A 27 -1.29 0.57 8.27
N LEU A 28 -1.45 0.26 6.98
CA LEU A 28 -2.34 -0.79 6.50
C LEU A 28 -1.84 -2.17 6.95
N CYS A 29 -0.55 -2.46 6.76
CA CYS A 29 0.08 -3.68 7.23
C CYS A 29 -0.11 -3.86 8.75
N ASP A 30 0.05 -2.79 9.55
CA ASP A 30 -0.17 -2.82 11.00
C ASP A 30 -1.59 -3.25 11.38
N GLY A 31 -2.61 -2.81 10.64
CA GLY A 31 -3.99 -3.21 10.91
C GLY A 31 -4.38 -4.57 10.35
N LEU A 32 -3.59 -5.11 9.42
CA LEU A 32 -3.74 -6.46 8.87
C LEU A 32 -2.86 -7.49 9.59
N GLU A 33 -2.11 -7.06 10.61
CA GLU A 33 -1.19 -7.90 11.38
C GLU A 33 -0.11 -8.59 10.53
N ILE A 34 0.30 -7.94 9.44
CA ILE A 34 1.43 -8.36 8.59
C ILE A 34 2.56 -7.32 8.65
N SER A 35 3.77 -7.76 8.36
CA SER A 35 4.90 -6.86 8.14
C SER A 35 4.83 -6.20 6.76
N ILE A 36 5.52 -5.06 6.61
CA ILE A 36 5.67 -4.43 5.30
C ILE A 36 6.52 -5.27 4.35
N ILE A 37 7.38 -6.14 4.88
CA ILE A 37 8.20 -7.06 4.10
C ILE A 37 7.30 -8.12 3.47
N GLU A 38 6.43 -8.76 4.26
CA GLU A 38 5.45 -9.73 3.76
C GLU A 38 4.52 -9.13 2.70
N PHE A 39 4.12 -7.87 2.86
CA PHE A 39 3.32 -7.17 1.85
C PHE A 39 4.03 -7.10 0.50
N PHE A 40 5.32 -6.77 0.47
CA PHE A 40 6.09 -6.65 -0.79
C PHE A 40 6.67 -7.98 -1.28
N GLN A 41 6.62 -9.06 -0.50
CA GLN A 41 6.96 -10.42 -0.93
C GLN A 41 5.80 -11.12 -1.67
N SER A 42 5.11 -10.41 -2.55
CA SER A 42 4.06 -10.97 -3.41
C SER A 42 4.56 -11.05 -4.84
N GLU A 43 4.20 -12.13 -5.55
CA GLU A 43 4.45 -12.30 -7.00
C GLU A 43 3.95 -11.11 -7.82
N LEU A 44 2.96 -10.35 -7.31
CA LEU A 44 2.48 -9.10 -7.91
C LEU A 44 3.58 -8.04 -8.12
N PHE A 45 4.69 -8.12 -7.37
CA PHE A 45 5.79 -7.17 -7.44
C PHE A 45 7.00 -7.66 -8.26
N GLU A 46 6.98 -8.90 -8.76
CA GLU A 46 8.14 -9.49 -9.46
C GLU A 46 8.36 -8.92 -10.87
N ASP A 47 7.26 -8.66 -11.60
CA ASP A 47 7.29 -8.23 -13.01
C ASP A 47 6.89 -6.75 -13.19
N LEU A 48 7.13 -5.90 -12.19
CA LEU A 48 6.79 -4.48 -12.30
C LEU A 48 7.66 -3.77 -13.35
N GLU A 49 7.00 -3.01 -14.25
CA GLU A 49 7.69 -2.16 -15.21
C GLU A 49 8.50 -1.07 -14.47
N GLN A 50 9.72 -0.84 -14.94
CA GLN A 50 10.59 0.20 -14.39
C GLN A 50 9.97 1.59 -14.60
N GLU A 51 9.66 2.29 -13.51
CA GLU A 51 9.07 3.64 -13.57
C GLU A 51 10.08 4.74 -13.96
N VAL A 52 11.38 4.50 -13.76
CA VAL A 52 12.45 5.49 -13.99
C VAL A 52 13.08 5.28 -15.37
N ARG A 53 13.18 6.34 -16.18
CA ARG A 53 13.94 6.35 -17.45
C ARG A 53 15.39 6.76 -17.26
#